data_AF-A0A060CC62-F1
#
_entry.id   AF-A0A060CC62-F1
#
_cell.length_a   1.000
_cell.length_b   1.000
_cell.length_c   1.000
_cell.angle_alpha   90.00
_cell.angle_beta   90.00
_cell.angle_gamma   90.00
#
_symmetry.space_group_name_H-M   'P 1'
#
loop_
_entity.id
_entity.type
_entity.pdbx_description
1 polymer ?
#
loop_
_entity_poly.entity_id
_entity_poly.type
_entity_poly.pdbx_seq_one_letter_code
_entity_poly.pdbx_strand_id
1 'polypeptide(L)'
;GYKTTGSLFYYDRTLFPNWTKGPDWMRSFLPTMSSFVPKSRWFRGLSSHEQESGVVVMDKKKALIGLLSSCKMNGVTERNEVVYKHVYGDKETYWVGFEVTQTSYAFVKSFAGVIGSHGRGDADGSPEYICGNQIHFDANRKPLWLNGGL
;
A
#
# COMPACT_ATOMS: atom_id res chain seq x y z
N GLY A 1 16.19 -5.77 -0.28
CA GLY A 1 14.77 -5.70 -0.67
C GLY A 1 14.54 -6.71 -1.76
N TYR A 2 14.13 -6.25 -2.95
CA TYR A 2 13.73 -7.11 -4.08
C TYR A 2 14.58 -8.36 -4.33
N LYS A 3 15.91 -8.24 -4.50
CA LYS A 3 16.78 -9.39 -4.80
C LYS A 3 16.64 -10.52 -3.77
N THR A 4 16.46 -10.15 -2.50
CA THR A 4 16.28 -11.09 -1.38
C THR A 4 14.86 -11.65 -1.36
N THR A 5 13.85 -10.77 -1.37
CA THR A 5 12.45 -11.13 -1.09
C THR A 5 11.69 -11.64 -2.31
N GLY A 6 12.14 -11.31 -3.52
CA GLY A 6 11.41 -11.58 -4.76
C GLY A 6 10.27 -10.58 -5.03
N SER A 7 9.89 -9.74 -4.07
CA SER A 7 8.83 -8.75 -4.24
C SER A 7 9.21 -7.37 -3.71
N LEU A 8 8.77 -6.32 -4.41
CA LEU A 8 8.94 -4.92 -4.04
C LEU A 8 7.63 -4.15 -4.24
N PHE A 9 7.15 -3.54 -3.15
CA PHE A 9 5.94 -2.71 -3.10
C PHE A 9 6.28 -1.25 -2.79
N TYR A 10 5.32 -0.37 -3.02
CA TYR A 10 5.47 1.08 -2.86
C TYR A 10 4.49 1.58 -1.79
N TYR A 11 4.93 2.58 -1.03
CA TYR A 11 4.11 3.20 -0.01
C TYR A 11 3.09 4.16 -0.63
N ASP A 12 1.82 4.11 -0.18
CA ASP A 12 0.84 5.17 -0.51
C ASP A 12 1.13 6.44 0.30
N ARG A 13 0.39 7.51 0.04
CA ARG A 13 0.38 8.76 0.80
C ARG A 13 -0.01 8.50 2.25
N THR A 14 0.57 9.27 3.17
CA THR A 14 0.19 9.24 4.58
C THR A 14 -1.08 10.08 4.77
N LEU A 15 -2.24 9.45 4.68
CA LEU A 15 -3.56 10.08 4.80
C LEU A 15 -4.40 9.40 5.88
N PHE A 16 -5.37 10.13 6.43
CA PHE A 16 -6.41 9.62 7.34
C PHE A 16 -5.86 8.87 8.57
N PRO A 17 -5.21 9.57 9.52
CA PRO A 17 -4.71 8.94 10.73
C PRO A 17 -5.85 8.40 11.62
N ASN A 18 -5.48 7.58 12.61
CA ASN A 18 -6.37 6.94 13.59
C ASN A 18 -7.42 5.97 12.98
N TRP A 19 -7.17 5.48 11.77
CA TRP A 19 -8.03 4.49 11.15
C TRP A 19 -7.70 3.07 11.63
N THR A 20 -8.69 2.37 12.24
CA THR A 20 -8.45 1.06 12.85
C THR A 20 -9.05 -0.11 12.07
N LYS A 21 -9.98 0.15 11.14
CA LYS A 21 -10.81 -0.90 10.50
C LYS A 21 -10.02 -2.01 9.83
N GLY A 22 -8.95 -1.68 9.11
CA GLY A 22 -8.09 -2.66 8.42
C GLY A 22 -7.10 -3.35 9.34
N PRO A 23 -6.37 -2.65 10.24
CA PRO A 23 -5.59 -3.31 11.28
C PRO A 23 -6.41 -4.28 12.13
N ASP A 24 -7.63 -3.90 12.55
CA ASP A 24 -8.52 -4.75 13.35
C ASP A 24 -8.97 -5.98 12.56
N TRP A 25 -9.32 -5.79 11.28
CA TRP A 25 -9.61 -6.89 10.37
C TRP A 25 -8.41 -7.83 10.21
N MET A 26 -7.20 -7.30 9.98
CA MET A 26 -6.01 -8.13 9.84
C MET A 26 -5.70 -8.91 11.12
N ARG A 27 -5.89 -8.33 12.31
CA ARG A 27 -5.78 -9.02 13.61
C ARG A 27 -6.82 -10.12 13.78
N SER A 28 -8.00 -10.02 13.16
CA SER A 28 -9.07 -10.98 13.38
C SER A 28 -8.83 -12.34 12.72
N PHE A 29 -7.93 -12.42 11.73
CA PHE A 29 -7.67 -13.67 11.01
C PHE A 29 -6.20 -14.06 10.89
N LEU A 30 -5.24 -13.15 11.11
CA LEU A 30 -3.82 -13.51 11.13
C LEU A 30 -3.35 -13.82 12.56
N PRO A 31 -3.03 -15.09 12.86
CA PRO A 31 -2.53 -15.47 14.18
C PRO A 31 -1.10 -14.98 14.44
N THR A 32 -0.32 -14.79 13.38
CA THR A 32 1.05 -14.26 13.44
C THR A 32 1.29 -13.33 12.25
N MET A 33 2.17 -12.34 12.45
CA MET A 33 2.50 -11.31 11.47
C MET A 33 4.01 -11.12 11.41
N SER A 34 4.53 -10.67 10.28
CA SER A 34 5.95 -10.36 10.17
C SER A 34 6.36 -9.18 11.06
N SER A 35 7.67 -9.04 11.28
CA SER A 35 8.22 -7.92 12.04
C SER A 35 7.99 -6.54 11.40
N PHE A 36 7.55 -6.50 10.13
CA PHE A 36 7.15 -5.27 9.46
C PHE A 36 5.81 -4.76 9.97
N VAL A 37 4.82 -5.63 10.14
CA VAL A 37 3.43 -5.23 10.35
C VAL A 37 3.26 -4.29 11.54
N PRO A 38 3.81 -4.56 12.74
CA PRO A 38 3.68 -3.64 13.89
C PRO A 38 4.36 -2.28 13.68
N LYS A 39 5.29 -2.18 12.73
CA LYS A 39 6.06 -0.96 12.42
C LYS A 39 5.44 -0.15 11.26
N SER A 40 4.50 -0.74 10.53
CA SER A 40 3.79 -0.10 9.42
C SER A 40 3.07 1.18 9.87
N ARG A 41 2.89 2.14 8.95
CA ARG A 41 2.10 3.35 9.25
C ARG A 41 0.65 2.98 9.55
N TRP A 42 0.16 1.93 8.90
CA TRP A 42 -1.16 1.35 9.08
C TRP A 42 -1.42 0.89 10.51
N PHE A 43 -0.58 0.01 11.06
CA PHE A 43 -0.77 -0.52 12.42
C PHE A 43 -0.44 0.51 13.50
N ARG A 44 0.39 1.51 13.17
CA ARG A 44 0.70 2.62 14.07
C ARG A 44 -0.36 3.72 14.05
N GLY A 45 -1.43 3.57 13.25
CA GLY A 45 -2.50 4.58 13.14
C GLY A 45 -2.06 5.89 12.49
N LEU A 46 -0.92 5.90 11.78
CA LEU A 46 -0.42 7.09 11.10
C LEU A 46 -1.08 7.30 9.73
N SER A 47 -1.58 6.23 9.11
CA SER A 47 -2.33 6.31 7.86
C SER A 47 -3.31 5.15 7.73
N SER A 48 -4.43 5.37 7.02
CA SER A 48 -5.35 4.31 6.61
C SER A 48 -4.82 3.46 5.44
N HIS A 49 -3.75 3.89 4.77
CA HIS A 49 -3.18 3.22 3.60
C HIS A 49 -1.69 2.95 3.80
N GLU A 50 -1.27 1.71 3.59
CA GLU A 50 0.15 1.36 3.62
C GLU A 50 0.71 1.32 2.20
N GLN A 51 0.05 0.58 1.32
CA GLN A 51 0.54 0.25 -0.01
C GLN A 51 -0.16 1.04 -1.11
N GLU A 52 0.63 1.48 -2.09
CA GLU A 52 0.16 1.86 -3.41
C GLU A 52 0.35 0.69 -4.40
N SER A 53 -0.65 0.40 -5.23
CA SER A 53 -0.62 -0.71 -6.21
C SER A 53 -0.46 -0.30 -7.68
N GLY A 54 -0.31 0.99 -8.00
CA GLY A 54 -0.04 1.45 -9.37
C GLY A 54 1.16 0.75 -10.05
N VAL A 55 2.16 0.33 -9.26
CA VAL A 55 3.23 -0.58 -9.69
C VAL A 55 3.47 -1.63 -8.61
N VAL A 56 3.52 -2.90 -9.02
CA VAL A 56 3.92 -4.03 -8.17
C VAL A 56 5.01 -4.83 -8.89
N VAL A 57 6.11 -5.15 -8.19
CA VAL A 57 7.23 -5.90 -8.77
C VAL A 57 7.35 -7.24 -8.06
N MET A 58 7.26 -8.33 -8.83
CA MET A 58 7.25 -9.70 -8.29
C MET A 58 8.02 -10.66 -9.20
N ASP A 59 8.99 -11.38 -8.63
CA ASP A 59 9.56 -12.60 -9.19
C ASP A 59 8.59 -13.75 -8.92
N LYS A 60 7.87 -14.17 -9.96
CA LYS A 60 6.85 -15.22 -9.86
C LYS A 60 7.41 -16.54 -9.32
N LYS A 61 8.70 -16.84 -9.48
CA LYS A 61 9.29 -18.07 -8.91
C LYS A 61 9.34 -18.03 -7.38
N LYS A 62 9.45 -16.84 -6.80
CA LYS A 62 9.52 -16.64 -5.34
C LYS A 62 8.19 -16.23 -4.72
N ALA A 63 7.35 -15.54 -5.49
CA ALA A 63 6.19 -14.83 -4.98
C ALA A 63 4.84 -15.45 -5.39
N LEU A 64 4.83 -16.61 -6.06
CA LEU A 64 3.61 -17.20 -6.64
C LEU A 64 2.49 -17.36 -5.62
N ILE A 65 2.79 -17.89 -4.43
CA ILE A 65 1.77 -18.17 -3.41
C ILE A 65 1.20 -16.87 -2.83
N GLY A 66 2.04 -15.88 -2.54
CA GLY A 66 1.60 -14.53 -2.15
C GLY A 66 0.72 -13.88 -3.22
N LEU A 67 1.11 -13.97 -4.50
CA LEU A 67 0.32 -13.46 -5.62
C LEU A 67 -1.04 -14.14 -5.73
N LEU A 68 -1.10 -15.47 -5.63
CA LEU A 68 -2.36 -16.22 -5.66
C LEU A 68 -3.27 -15.87 -4.48
N SER A 69 -2.69 -15.59 -3.30
CA SER A 69 -3.45 -15.09 -2.15
C SER A 69 -4.06 -13.72 -2.41
N SER A 70 -3.28 -12.78 -2.98
CA SER A 70 -3.82 -11.48 -3.41
C SER A 70 -4.92 -11.65 -4.47
N CYS A 71 -4.78 -12.54 -5.44
CA CYS A 71 -5.84 -12.84 -6.40
C CYS A 71 -7.10 -13.39 -5.72
N LYS A 72 -6.95 -14.29 -4.74
CA LYS A 72 -8.09 -14.84 -3.99
C LYS A 72 -8.82 -13.75 -3.20
N MET A 73 -8.09 -12.84 -2.55
CA MET A 73 -8.68 -11.70 -1.84
C MET A 73 -9.44 -10.74 -2.77
N ASN A 74 -9.04 -10.65 -4.03
CA ASN A 74 -9.71 -9.83 -5.05
C ASN A 74 -10.75 -10.61 -5.89
N GLY A 75 -11.04 -11.87 -5.53
CA GLY A 75 -12.15 -12.62 -6.11
C GLY A 75 -13.47 -11.89 -5.89
N VAL A 76 -14.44 -12.03 -6.81
CA VAL A 76 -15.70 -11.27 -6.77
C VAL A 76 -16.40 -11.41 -5.41
N THR A 77 -16.48 -12.64 -4.89
CA THR A 77 -17.10 -12.91 -3.59
C THR A 77 -16.27 -12.31 -2.45
N GLU A 78 -14.98 -12.60 -2.37
CA GLU A 78 -14.13 -12.13 -1.28
C GLU A 78 -14.03 -10.61 -1.23
N ARG A 79 -13.85 -9.96 -2.39
CA ARG A 79 -13.71 -8.51 -2.47
C ARG A 79 -15.00 -7.81 -2.07
N ASN A 80 -16.15 -8.29 -2.53
CA ASN A 80 -17.44 -7.64 -2.29
C ASN A 80 -17.92 -7.92 -0.86
N GLU A 81 -17.74 -9.16 -0.38
CA GLU A 81 -18.33 -9.58 0.89
C GLU A 81 -17.44 -9.34 2.11
N VAL A 82 -16.12 -9.23 1.91
CA VAL A 82 -15.17 -9.12 3.02
C VAL A 82 -14.16 -8.00 2.77
N VAL A 83 -13.27 -8.16 1.79
CA VAL A 83 -12.02 -7.40 1.73
C VAL A 83 -12.26 -5.90 1.56
N TYR A 84 -13.07 -5.48 0.57
CA TYR A 84 -13.30 -4.05 0.33
C TYR A 84 -14.26 -3.41 1.34
N LYS A 85 -14.89 -4.22 2.21
CA LYS A 85 -15.55 -3.69 3.40
C LYS A 85 -14.51 -3.20 4.41
N HIS A 86 -13.30 -3.74 4.43
CA HIS A 86 -12.27 -3.39 5.42
C HIS A 86 -11.15 -2.51 4.88
N VAL A 87 -10.82 -2.57 3.58
CA VAL A 87 -9.75 -1.77 2.96
C VAL A 87 -10.25 -1.03 1.71
N TYR A 88 -9.47 -0.08 1.21
CA TYR A 88 -9.83 0.67 0.01
C TYR A 88 -9.24 0.04 -1.24
N GLY A 89 -10.08 -0.69 -1.97
CA GLY A 89 -9.68 -1.34 -3.23
C GLY A 89 -8.66 -2.46 -3.04
N ASP A 90 -7.92 -2.73 -4.10
CA ASP A 90 -6.98 -3.84 -4.20
C ASP A 90 -5.65 -3.57 -3.47
N LYS A 91 -5.32 -2.31 -3.19
CA LYS A 91 -3.96 -1.90 -2.85
C LYS A 91 -3.36 -2.67 -1.67
N GLU A 92 -4.12 -2.80 -0.59
CA GLU A 92 -3.66 -3.49 0.63
C GLU A 92 -3.62 -5.02 0.46
N THR A 93 -4.33 -5.59 -0.52
CA THR A 93 -4.42 -7.05 -0.71
C THR A 93 -3.11 -7.69 -1.15
N TYR A 94 -2.19 -6.91 -1.73
CA TYR A 94 -0.87 -7.40 -2.11
C TYR A 94 -0.07 -7.79 -0.86
N TRP A 95 0.28 -6.84 -0.01
CA TRP A 95 1.07 -7.17 1.17
C TRP A 95 0.27 -7.97 2.23
N VAL A 96 -1.04 -7.78 2.37
CA VAL A 96 -1.86 -8.61 3.27
C VAL A 96 -1.90 -10.08 2.80
N GLY A 97 -2.06 -10.34 1.50
CA GLY A 97 -2.00 -11.70 0.96
C GLY A 97 -0.62 -12.35 1.13
N PHE A 98 0.44 -11.54 1.10
CA PHE A 98 1.78 -12.01 1.41
C PHE A 98 1.96 -12.34 2.88
N GLU A 99 1.36 -11.57 3.80
CA GLU A 99 1.31 -11.91 5.23
C GLU A 99 0.50 -13.19 5.48
N VAL A 100 -0.65 -13.39 4.83
CA VAL A 100 -1.44 -14.64 4.93
C VAL A 100 -0.62 -15.87 4.59
N THR A 101 0.23 -15.76 3.58
CA THR A 101 1.01 -16.88 3.05
C THR A 101 2.43 -16.95 3.60
N GLN A 102 2.80 -16.01 4.48
CA GLN A 102 4.17 -15.82 4.95
C GLN A 102 5.18 -15.69 3.79
N THR A 103 4.73 -15.17 2.64
CA THR A 103 5.58 -14.90 1.48
C THR A 103 6.39 -13.63 1.76
N SER A 104 7.70 -13.69 1.55
CA SER A 104 8.57 -12.53 1.78
C SER A 104 8.27 -11.38 0.82
N TYR A 105 8.28 -10.14 1.34
CA TYR A 105 8.17 -8.91 0.56
C TYR A 105 9.02 -7.79 1.15
N ALA A 106 9.20 -6.73 0.39
CA ALA A 106 9.84 -5.51 0.86
C ALA A 106 9.09 -4.30 0.31
N PHE A 107 9.08 -3.21 1.08
CA PHE A 107 8.73 -1.90 0.55
C PHE A 107 9.98 -1.16 0.09
N VAL A 108 9.83 -0.30 -0.92
CA VAL A 108 10.89 0.65 -1.30
C VAL A 108 11.21 1.58 -0.12
N LYS A 109 12.45 2.06 -0.02
CA LYS A 109 12.90 2.90 1.09
C LYS A 109 12.42 4.37 1.01
N SER A 110 11.74 4.73 -0.06
CA SER A 110 11.20 6.07 -0.31
C SER A 110 9.69 6.09 -0.10
N PHE A 111 9.17 7.22 0.36
CA PHE A 111 7.72 7.46 0.40
C PHE A 111 7.24 8.12 -0.90
N ALA A 112 5.94 8.02 -1.17
CA ALA A 112 5.31 8.80 -2.21
C ALA A 112 5.38 10.31 -1.89
N GLY A 113 5.49 11.13 -2.93
CA GLY A 113 5.35 12.57 -2.87
C GLY A 113 4.20 13.05 -3.75
N VAL A 114 4.09 14.37 -3.89
CA VAL A 114 3.13 15.02 -4.79
C VAL A 114 3.89 15.93 -5.75
N ILE A 115 3.53 15.89 -7.03
CA ILE A 115 3.98 16.84 -8.05
C ILE A 115 2.77 17.58 -8.62
N GLY A 116 2.83 18.90 -8.58
CA GLY A 116 1.71 19.74 -8.98
C GLY A 116 1.95 21.21 -8.68
N SER A 117 0.86 21.96 -8.55
CA SER A 117 0.89 23.39 -8.27
C SER A 117 0.53 23.67 -6.81
N HIS A 118 0.98 24.79 -6.27
CA HIS A 118 0.41 25.31 -5.02
C HIS A 118 -1.09 25.54 -5.19
N GLY A 119 -1.86 25.26 -4.14
CA GLY A 119 -3.25 25.68 -4.07
C GLY A 119 -3.37 27.20 -4.26
N ARG A 120 -4.49 27.66 -4.82
CA ARG A 120 -4.72 29.10 -5.04
C ARG A 120 -5.60 29.76 -3.98
N GLY A 121 -6.01 29.02 -2.95
CA GLY A 121 -7.05 29.43 -1.99
C GLY A 121 -8.44 28.90 -2.39
N ASP A 122 -9.41 29.13 -1.51
CA ASP A 122 -10.83 28.83 -1.73
C ASP A 122 -11.09 27.36 -2.16
N ALA A 123 -11.72 27.16 -3.31
CA ALA A 123 -12.07 25.83 -3.84
C ALA A 123 -10.85 25.00 -4.32
N ASP A 124 -9.68 25.62 -4.49
CA ASP A 124 -8.44 24.98 -4.97
C ASP A 124 -7.49 24.61 -3.81
N GLY A 125 -7.93 24.81 -2.56
CA GLY A 125 -7.18 24.48 -1.35
C GLY A 125 -6.16 25.55 -0.94
N SER A 126 -5.58 25.40 0.26
CA SER A 126 -4.64 26.38 0.82
C SER A 126 -3.34 26.48 -0.02
N PRO A 127 -2.78 27.69 -0.21
CA PRO A 127 -1.51 27.89 -0.91
C PRO A 127 -0.29 27.22 -0.27
N GLU A 128 -0.40 26.82 0.99
CA GLU A 128 0.67 26.10 1.70
C GLU A 128 0.82 24.64 1.26
N TYR A 129 -0.19 24.10 0.56
CA TYR A 129 -0.18 22.73 0.07
C TYR A 129 0.09 22.67 -1.42
N ILE A 130 0.74 21.58 -1.84
CA ILE A 130 0.90 21.23 -3.25
C ILE A 130 -0.25 20.27 -3.63
N CYS A 131 -1.04 20.68 -4.60
CA CYS A 131 -2.14 19.89 -5.18
C CYS A 131 -1.67 19.30 -6.52
N GLY A 132 -1.78 17.98 -6.67
CA GLY A 132 -1.39 17.32 -7.93
C GLY A 132 -1.29 15.80 -7.85
N ASN A 133 -0.56 15.25 -8.81
CA ASN A 133 -0.39 13.82 -8.99
C ASN A 133 0.61 13.24 -7.99
N GLN A 134 0.41 11.97 -7.65
CA GLN A 134 1.31 11.26 -6.77
C GLN A 134 2.57 10.85 -7.54
N ILE A 135 3.74 11.13 -6.98
CA ILE A 135 5.04 10.76 -7.55
C ILE A 135 5.74 9.74 -6.66
N HIS A 136 6.27 8.69 -7.26
CA HIS A 136 7.04 7.67 -6.58
C HIS A 136 8.50 7.72 -7.00
N PHE A 137 9.37 7.42 -6.03
CA PHE A 137 10.81 7.48 -6.20
C PHE A 137 11.43 6.10 -6.11
N ASP A 138 12.57 5.92 -6.77
CA ASP A 138 13.40 4.74 -6.60
C ASP A 138 14.11 4.72 -5.22
N ALA A 139 14.91 3.68 -4.97
CA ALA A 139 15.66 3.54 -3.73
C ALA A 139 16.73 4.66 -3.51
N ASN A 140 17.07 5.42 -4.54
CA ASN A 140 18.02 6.55 -4.51
C ASN A 140 17.28 7.90 -4.46
N ARG A 141 15.97 7.91 -4.23
CA ARG A 141 15.11 9.11 -4.21
C ARG A 141 15.05 9.84 -5.56
N LYS A 142 15.27 9.15 -6.67
CA LYS A 142 15.04 9.70 -8.02
C LYS A 142 13.59 9.45 -8.44
N PRO A 143 12.91 10.42 -9.08
CA PRO A 143 11.59 10.20 -9.68
C PRO A 143 11.58 8.96 -10.56
N LEU A 144 10.59 8.10 -10.38
CA LEU A 144 10.50 6.82 -11.11
C LEU A 144 9.18 6.71 -11.88
N TRP A 145 8.05 6.98 -11.22
CA TRP A 145 6.73 6.85 -11.85
C TRP A 145 5.69 7.74 -11.16
N LEU A 146 4.58 7.99 -11.85
CA LEU A 146 3.48 8.83 -11.40
C LEU A 146 2.18 8.02 -11.32
N ASN A 147 1.36 8.30 -10.30
CA ASN A 147 -0.02 7.87 -10.22
C ASN A 147 -0.93 9.11 -10.30
N GLY A 148 -1.72 9.21 -11.37
CA GLY A 148 -2.65 10.33 -11.59
C GLY A 148 -4.02 10.16 -10.94
N GLY A 149 -4.28 9.03 -10.27
CA GLY A 149 -5.64 8.58 -10.01
C GLY A 149 -6.29 8.05 -11.29
N LEU A 150 -7.20 7.09 -11.14
CA LEU A 150 -8.17 6.69 -12.17
C LEU A 150 -9.49 7.40 -11.88
#